data_AF-A0A6L9AAV8-F1
#
_entry.id   AF-A0A6L9AAV8-F1
#
_cell.length_a   1.000
_cell.length_b   1.000
_cell.length_c   1.000
_cell.angle_alpha   90.00
_cell.angle_beta   90.00
_cell.angle_gamma   90.00
#
_symmetry.space_group_name_H-M   'P 1'
#
loop_
_entity.id
_entity.type
_entity.pdbx_description
1 polymer ?
#
loop_
_entity_poly.entity_id
_entity_poly.type
_entity_poly.pdbx_seq_one_letter_code
_entity_poly.pdbx_strand_id
1 'polypeptide(L)'
;MFDYKISKHPHFDEACRAFALRHNMAKLAERAGMNVQTLRNKLNPDQPHQLNAPEIWLLTDLTEDSTLIDGFLAQIHCLPCVPINEVAKEKLPHYVMSATAEIGRVAAGAVSGDVKT
;
A
#
# COMPACT_ATOMS: atom_id res chain seq x y z
N MET A 1 8.00 10.16 19.14
CA MET A 1 7.18 10.86 18.12
C MET A 1 7.03 9.96 16.88
N PHE A 2 5.84 9.83 16.28
CA PHE A 2 5.71 9.17 14.97
C PHE A 2 6.44 10.02 13.94
N ASP A 3 7.55 9.50 13.43
CA ASP A 3 8.37 10.21 12.47
C ASP A 3 7.94 9.75 11.08
N TYR A 4 7.13 10.57 10.40
CA TYR A 4 6.69 10.35 9.01
C TYR A 4 7.85 10.52 8.01
N LYS A 5 9.07 10.21 8.43
CA LYS A 5 10.25 10.18 7.57
C LYS A 5 10.06 9.11 6.52
N ILE A 6 10.50 9.47 5.31
CA ILE A 6 10.57 8.55 4.20
C ILE A 6 11.64 7.51 4.52
N SER A 7 11.26 6.24 4.49
CA SER A 7 12.16 5.10 4.63
C SER A 7 13.26 5.17 3.57
N LYS A 8 14.47 4.72 3.91
CA LYS A 8 15.54 4.53 2.93
C LYS A 8 15.29 3.33 2.02
N HIS A 9 14.46 2.39 2.48
CA HIS A 9 14.08 1.24 1.70
C HIS A 9 13.00 1.63 0.69
N PRO A 10 13.08 1.13 -0.56
CA PRO A 10 12.18 1.54 -1.63
C PRO A 10 10.89 0.70 -1.62
N HIS A 11 10.15 0.74 -0.50
CA HIS A 11 8.93 -0.06 -0.31
C HIS A 11 7.88 0.20 -1.39
N PHE A 12 7.68 1.46 -1.78
CA PHE A 12 6.71 1.79 -2.82
C PHE A 12 7.15 1.26 -4.20
N ASP A 13 8.45 1.29 -4.50
CA ASP A 13 8.98 0.78 -5.76
C ASP A 13 8.85 -0.75 -5.85
N GLU A 14 9.13 -1.45 -4.75
CA GLU A 14 8.93 -2.89 -4.64
C GLU A 14 7.45 -3.27 -4.81
N ALA A 15 6.54 -2.49 -4.20
CA ALA A 15 5.11 -2.65 -4.36
C ALA A 15 4.67 -2.45 -5.82
N CYS A 16 5.20 -1.44 -6.51
CA CYS A 16 4.91 -1.21 -7.93
C CYS A 16 5.35 -2.40 -8.81
N ARG A 17 6.56 -2.93 -8.58
CA ARG A 17 7.05 -4.13 -9.29
C ARG A 17 6.18 -5.36 -8.98
N ALA A 18 5.84 -5.60 -7.71
CA ALA A 18 5.02 -6.73 -7.29
C ALA A 18 3.60 -6.65 -7.88
N PHE A 19 2.99 -5.47 -7.87
CA PHE A 19 1.68 -5.23 -8.47
C PHE A 19 1.69 -5.48 -9.98
N ALA A 20 2.71 -4.99 -10.68
CA ALA A 20 2.87 -5.21 -12.11
C ALA A 20 3.00 -6.70 -12.49
N LEU A 21 3.64 -7.50 -11.63
CA LEU A 21 3.79 -8.96 -11.82
C LEU A 21 2.52 -9.76 -11.52
N ARG A 22 1.69 -9.28 -10.58
CA ARG A 22 0.45 -9.96 -10.16
C ARG A 22 -0.71 -9.76 -11.12
N HIS A 23 -0.77 -8.61 -11.79
CA HIS A 23 -1.94 -8.21 -12.59
C HIS A 23 -1.69 -8.27 -14.09
N ASN A 24 -2.74 -8.59 -14.86
CA ASN A 24 -2.68 -8.47 -16.31
C ASN A 24 -2.81 -7.01 -16.74
N MET A 25 -1.66 -6.38 -17.07
CA MET A 25 -1.58 -4.97 -17.44
C MET A 25 -2.48 -4.58 -18.61
N ALA A 26 -2.71 -5.46 -19.59
CA ALA A 26 -3.53 -5.14 -20.75
C ALA A 26 -5.01 -4.96 -20.34
N LYS A 27 -5.54 -5.92 -19.60
CA LYS A 27 -6.92 -5.87 -19.08
C LYS A 27 -7.11 -4.75 -18.06
N LEU A 28 -6.11 -4.54 -17.21
CA LEU A 28 -6.18 -3.52 -16.17
C LEU A 28 -6.17 -2.10 -16.76
N ALA A 29 -5.30 -1.84 -17.74
CA ALA A 29 -5.22 -0.54 -18.40
C ALA A 29 -6.51 -0.23 -19.19
N GLU A 30 -7.10 -1.22 -19.87
CA GLU A 30 -8.39 -1.08 -20.53
C GLU A 30 -9.50 -0.67 -19.55
N ARG A 31 -9.62 -1.38 -18.42
CA ARG A 31 -10.60 -1.06 -17.36
C ARG A 31 -10.35 0.31 -16.73
N ALA A 32 -9.09 0.70 -16.60
CA ALA A 32 -8.70 1.99 -16.04
C ALA A 32 -8.73 3.13 -17.07
N GLY A 33 -9.15 2.88 -18.32
CA GLY A 33 -9.26 3.90 -19.36
C GLY A 33 -7.92 4.50 -19.79
N MET A 34 -6.82 3.75 -19.67
CA MET A 34 -5.46 4.21 -19.95
C MET A 34 -4.72 3.30 -20.94
N ASN A 35 -3.69 3.84 -21.58
CA ASN A 35 -2.84 3.05 -22.46
C ASN A 35 -2.00 2.04 -21.64
N VAL A 36 -1.93 0.80 -22.12
CA VAL A 36 -1.19 -0.30 -21.46
C VAL A 36 0.28 0.05 -21.24
N GLN A 37 0.93 0.68 -22.22
CA GLN A 37 2.33 1.08 -22.10
C GLN A 37 2.50 2.20 -21.07
N THR A 38 1.56 3.14 -21.01
CA THR A 38 1.56 4.20 -19.99
C THR A 38 1.46 3.59 -18.59
N LEU A 39 0.56 2.62 -18.37
CA LEU A 39 0.43 1.93 -17.08
C LEU A 39 1.73 1.19 -16.71
N ARG A 40 2.34 0.46 -17.66
CA ARG A 40 3.63 -0.22 -17.42
C ARG A 40 4.75 0.74 -17.08
N ASN A 41 4.83 1.86 -17.79
CA ASN A 41 5.85 2.87 -17.52
C ASN A 41 5.62 3.50 -16.14
N LYS A 42 4.36 3.75 -15.76
CA LYS A 42 4.00 4.31 -14.45
C LYS A 42 4.29 3.38 -13.27
N LEU A 43 4.16 2.07 -13.49
CA LEU A 43 4.48 1.03 -12.49
C LEU A 43 5.97 0.66 -12.46
N ASN A 44 6.80 1.21 -13.36
CA ASN A 44 8.23 0.96 -13.38
C ASN A 44 8.98 2.10 -12.68
N PRO A 45 9.58 1.87 -11.50
CA PRO A 45 10.34 2.90 -10.77
C PRO A 45 11.53 3.47 -11.56
N ASP A 46 12.05 2.71 -12.52
CA ASP A 46 13.19 3.12 -13.35
C ASP A 46 12.76 4.10 -14.49
N GLN A 47 11.47 4.40 -14.61
CA GLN A 47 10.92 5.32 -15.60
C GLN A 47 10.52 6.67 -14.97
N PRO A 48 10.57 7.78 -15.74
CA PRO A 48 10.24 9.12 -15.22
C PRO A 48 8.75 9.34 -14.97
N HIS A 49 7.88 8.46 -15.48
CA HIS A 49 6.44 8.58 -15.33
C HIS A 49 6.02 8.02 -13.97
N GLN A 50 5.53 8.89 -13.09
CA GLN A 50 5.09 8.49 -11.74
C GLN A 50 3.61 8.12 -11.74
N LEU A 51 3.24 7.20 -10.84
CA LEU A 51 1.86 6.94 -10.44
C LEU A 51 1.35 8.10 -9.60
N ASN A 52 0.20 8.64 -9.96
CA ASN A 52 -0.47 9.69 -9.19
C ASN A 52 -1.47 9.06 -8.21
N ALA A 53 -1.78 9.74 -7.11
CA ALA A 53 -2.74 9.23 -6.13
C ALA A 53 -4.10 8.83 -6.75
N PRO A 54 -4.68 9.60 -7.71
CA PRO A 54 -5.84 9.18 -8.49
C PRO A 54 -5.76 7.81 -9.15
N GLU A 55 -4.59 7.49 -9.69
CA GLU A 55 -4.36 6.24 -10.39
C GLU A 55 -4.20 5.10 -9.38
N ILE A 56 -3.54 5.36 -8.26
CA ILE A 56 -3.33 4.34 -7.21
C ILE A 56 -4.67 3.85 -6.65
N TRP A 57 -5.57 4.75 -6.24
CA TRP A 57 -6.86 4.32 -5.69
C TRP A 57 -7.80 3.76 -6.78
N LEU A 58 -7.72 4.22 -8.03
CA LEU A 58 -8.48 3.61 -9.14
C LEU A 58 -8.01 2.17 -9.41
N LEU A 59 -6.70 1.94 -9.45
CA LEU A 59 -6.15 0.60 -9.64
C LEU A 59 -6.51 -0.31 -8.46
N THR A 60 -6.47 0.22 -7.23
CA THR A 60 -6.89 -0.51 -6.02
C THR A 60 -8.37 -0.87 -6.08
N ASP A 61 -9.25 0.05 -6.47
CA ASP A 61 -10.69 -0.20 -6.65
C ASP A 61 -10.97 -1.27 -7.72
N LEU A 62 -10.26 -1.22 -8.85
CA LEU A 62 -10.44 -2.19 -9.93
C LEU A 62 -9.89 -3.59 -9.61
N THR A 63 -8.89 -3.70 -8.74
CA THR A 63 -8.18 -4.96 -8.48
C THR A 63 -8.46 -5.55 -7.12
N GLU A 64 -9.04 -4.77 -6.20
CA GLU A 64 -9.17 -5.09 -4.78
C GLU A 64 -7.82 -5.45 -4.12
N ASP A 65 -6.72 -5.00 -4.71
CA ASP A 65 -5.35 -5.27 -4.27
C ASP A 65 -4.75 -4.02 -3.63
N SER A 66 -4.52 -4.08 -2.32
CA SER A 66 -3.96 -2.98 -1.52
C SER A 66 -2.46 -2.78 -1.69
N THR A 67 -1.75 -3.62 -2.45
CA THR A 67 -0.27 -3.64 -2.54
C THR A 67 0.32 -2.24 -2.76
N LEU A 68 -0.24 -1.43 -3.66
CA LEU A 68 0.28 -0.08 -3.95
C LEU A 68 0.09 0.89 -2.77
N ILE A 69 -1.08 0.85 -2.11
CA ILE A 69 -1.38 1.67 -0.93
C ILE A 69 -0.50 1.23 0.24
N ASP A 70 -0.35 -0.07 0.46
CA ASP A 70 0.47 -0.62 1.54
C ASP A 70 1.95 -0.32 1.33
N GLY A 71 2.44 -0.37 0.10
CA GLY A 71 3.81 0.07 -0.24
C GLY A 71 4.03 1.55 0.06
N PHE A 72 3.04 2.40 -0.23
CA PHE A 72 3.09 3.83 0.09
C PHE A 72 3.10 4.06 1.60
N LEU A 73 2.24 3.37 2.35
CA LEU A 73 2.18 3.47 3.81
C LEU A 73 3.48 2.98 4.46
N ALA A 74 4.01 1.84 4.00
CA ALA A 74 5.30 1.33 4.47
C ALA A 74 6.45 2.31 4.20
N GLN A 75 6.42 3.03 3.08
CA GLN A 75 7.42 4.05 2.74
C GLN A 75 7.49 5.17 3.77
N ILE A 76 6.37 5.51 4.43
CA ILE A 76 6.30 6.56 5.47
C ILE A 76 6.15 5.97 6.88
N HIS A 77 6.56 4.70 7.07
CA HIS A 77 6.48 3.97 8.34
C HIS A 77 5.08 3.92 8.95
N CYS A 78 4.06 3.90 8.09
CA CYS A 78 2.67 3.69 8.47
C CYS A 78 2.28 2.21 8.38
N LEU A 79 1.21 1.88 9.08
CA LEU A 79 0.61 0.55 9.08
C LEU A 79 -0.07 0.27 7.72
N PRO A 80 -0.18 -1.00 7.31
CA PRO A 80 -0.97 -1.39 6.14
C PRO A 80 -2.40 -0.88 6.21
N CYS A 81 -3.01 -0.61 5.06
CA CYS A 81 -4.37 -0.16 5.00
C CYS A 81 -5.36 -1.27 5.39
N VAL A 82 -6.47 -0.85 6.00
CA VAL A 82 -7.57 -1.75 6.37
C VAL A 82 -8.82 -1.23 5.66
N PRO A 83 -9.39 -1.98 4.70
CA PRO A 83 -10.62 -1.56 4.01
C PRO A 83 -11.78 -1.55 5.00
N ILE A 84 -12.53 -0.45 5.03
CA ILE A 84 -13.70 -0.26 5.91
C ILE A 84 -15.01 -0.70 5.26
N ASN A 85 -15.06 -0.77 3.94
CA ASN A 85 -16.22 -1.14 3.13
C ASN A 85 -16.40 -2.66 3.01
N GLU A 86 -15.30 -3.41 3.03
CA GLU A 86 -15.28 -4.86 2.88
C GLU A 86 -14.96 -5.54 4.21
N VAL A 87 -15.93 -5.56 5.13
CA VAL A 87 -15.91 -6.50 6.26
C VAL A 87 -16.30 -7.89 5.72
N ALA A 88 -15.49 -8.43 4.81
CA ALA A 88 -15.62 -9.80 4.35
C ALA A 88 -15.56 -10.68 5.60
N LYS A 89 -16.66 -11.35 5.93
CA LYS A 89 -16.79 -12.12 7.20
C LYS A 89 -15.66 -13.14 7.38
N GLU A 90 -15.10 -13.60 6.28
CA GLU A 90 -13.97 -14.53 6.24
C GLU A 90 -12.62 -13.88 6.61
N LYS A 91 -12.42 -12.60 6.29
CA LYS A 91 -11.18 -11.84 6.55
C LYS A 91 -11.20 -11.12 7.90
N LEU A 92 -12.36 -11.03 8.56
CA LEU A 92 -12.55 -10.39 9.86
C LEU A 92 -11.52 -10.82 10.93
N PRO A 93 -11.24 -12.14 11.14
CA PRO A 93 -10.25 -12.57 12.11
C PRO A 93 -8.85 -12.02 11.83
N HIS A 94 -8.47 -11.93 10.55
CA HIS A 94 -7.18 -11.37 10.13
C HIS A 94 -7.12 -9.87 10.42
N TYR A 95 -8.18 -9.10 10.10
CA TYR A 95 -8.23 -7.67 10.41
C TYR A 95 -8.15 -7.38 11.90
N VAL A 96 -8.90 -8.12 12.71
CA VAL A 96 -8.88 -7.98 14.17
C VAL A 96 -7.49 -8.32 14.72
N MET A 97 -6.88 -9.41 14.26
CA MET A 97 -5.54 -9.81 14.69
C MET A 97 -4.48 -8.77 14.33
N SER A 98 -4.48 -8.27 13.09
CA SER A 98 -3.54 -7.22 12.64
C SER A 98 -3.73 -5.92 13.42
N ALA A 99 -4.97 -5.46 13.60
CA ALA A 99 -5.25 -4.26 14.39
C ALA A 99 -4.80 -4.42 15.85
N THR A 100 -5.07 -5.59 16.45
CA THR A 100 -4.67 -5.89 17.84
C THR A 100 -3.15 -5.97 17.98
N ALA A 101 -2.45 -6.58 17.03
CA ALA A 101 -0.99 -6.67 17.04
C ALA A 101 -0.35 -5.27 17.00
N GLU A 102 -0.91 -4.36 16.19
CA GLU A 102 -0.41 -2.99 16.11
C GLU A 102 -0.72 -2.15 17.35
N ILE A 103 -1.91 -2.32 17.95
CA ILE A 103 -2.20 -1.76 19.27
C ILE A 103 -1.19 -2.25 20.30
N GLY A 104 -0.87 -3.55 20.29
CA GLY A 104 0.15 -4.14 21.16
C GLY A 104 1.53 -3.52 20.98
N ARG A 105 1.95 -3.26 19.74
CA ARG A 105 3.23 -2.58 19.44
C ARG A 105 3.26 -1.15 19.98
N VAL A 106 2.17 -0.41 19.81
CA VAL A 106 2.04 0.96 20.35
C VAL A 106 2.06 0.95 21.88
N ALA A 107 1.33 0.03 22.51
CA ALA A 107 1.30 -0.13 23.96
C ALA A 107 2.68 -0.48 24.52
N ALA A 108 3.41 -1.40 23.89
CA ALA A 108 4.78 -1.75 24.27
C ALA A 108 5.73 -0.55 24.17
N GLY A 109 5.61 0.27 23.11
CA GLY A 109 6.38 1.50 22.96
C GLY A 109 6.07 2.55 24.05
N ALA A 110 4.81 2.67 24.45
CA ALA A 110 4.40 3.57 25.54
C ALA A 110 4.97 3.14 26.90
N VAL A 111 5.02 1.84 27.19
CA VAL A 111 5.54 1.30 28.45
C VAL A 111 7.07 1.33 28.52
N SER A 112 7.76 1.18 27.39
CA SER A 112 9.23 1.12 27.34
C SER A 112 9.92 2.48 27.49
N GLY A 113 9.18 3.59 27.49
CA GLY A 113 9.74 4.94 27.63
C GLY A 113 10.49 5.45 26.39
N ASP A 114 10.53 4.68 25.30
CA ASP A 114 11.16 5.04 24.01
C ASP A 114 10.37 6.09 23.21
N VAL A 115 9.26 6.59 23.77
CA VAL A 115 8.60 7.79 23.25
C VAL A 115 9.43 9.00 23.64
N LYS A 116 10.54 9.22 22.91
CA LYS A 116 11.16 10.55 22.87
C LYS A 116 10.10 11.53 22.37
N THR A 117 9.66 12.37 23.29
CA THR A 117 8.90 13.60 23.05
C THR A 117 9.68 14.52 22.13
#